data_AF-Q3BL53-F1
#
_entry.id   AF-Q3BL53-F1
#
_cell.length_a   1.000
_cell.length_b   1.000
_cell.length_c   1.000
_cell.angle_alpha   90.00
_cell.angle_beta   90.00
_cell.angle_gamma   90.00
#
_symmetry.space_group_name_H-M   'P 1'
#
loop_
_entity.id
_entity.type
_entity.pdbx_description
1 polymer ?
#
loop_
_entity_poly.entity_id
_entity_poly.type
_entity_poly.pdbx_seq_one_letter_code
_entity_poly.pdbx_strand_id
1 'polypeptide(L)' 'MSKGKIEIIETCCRRCGKSIRTLSHTIIGADDAREKFGSICGGCITPEEDNELTEMLLAAAVRRMSGATLQ' A
#
# COMPACT_ATOMS: atom_id res chain seq x y z
N MET A 1 9.94 -13.00 -10.82
CA MET A 1 10.71 -11.78 -10.54
C MET A 1 11.13 -11.80 -9.08
N SER A 2 12.42 -11.79 -8.78
CA SER A 2 12.93 -11.69 -7.40
C SER A 2 12.35 -10.45 -6.76
N LYS A 3 11.60 -10.60 -5.66
CA LYS A 3 11.11 -9.46 -4.86
C LYS A 3 12.34 -8.68 -4.41
N GLY A 4 12.59 -7.54 -5.06
CA GLY A 4 13.69 -6.67 -4.73
C GLY A 4 13.63 -6.27 -3.26
N LYS A 5 14.78 -5.87 -2.70
CA LYS A 5 14.88 -5.35 -1.34
C LYS A 5 13.79 -4.29 -1.13
N ILE A 6 13.02 -4.40 -0.04
CA ILE A 6 12.08 -3.36 0.35
C ILE A 6 12.90 -2.19 0.87
N GLU A 7 12.70 -1.02 0.28
CA GLU A 7 13.42 0.20 0.59
C GLU A 7 12.44 1.30 0.97
N ILE A 8 12.87 2.23 1.82
CA ILE A 8 12.13 3.46 2.06
C ILE A 8 12.53 4.43 0.95
N ILE A 9 11.57 4.83 0.13
CA ILE A 9 11.73 5.78 -0.96
C ILE A 9 11.02 7.09 -0.62
N GLU A 10 11.54 8.19 -1.18
CA GLU A 10 10.88 9.48 -1.17
C GLU A 10 10.07 9.66 -2.45
N THR A 11 8.86 10.19 -2.32
CA THR A 11 7.94 10.47 -3.42
C THR A 11 7.03 11.63 -3.06
N CYS A 12 6.21 12.10 -3.98
CA CYS A 12 5.26 13.18 -3.74
C CYS A 12 3.83 12.64 -3.60
N CYS A 13 3.05 13.24 -2.71
CA CYS A 13 1.62 12.96 -2.61
C CYS A 13 0.91 13.32 -3.92
N ARG A 14 0.15 12.39 -4.51
CA ARG A 14 -0.60 12.61 -5.75
C ARG A 14 -1.70 13.67 -5.64
N ARG A 15 -2.16 13.99 -4.43
CA ARG A 15 -3.25 14.95 -4.18
C ARG A 15 -2.74 16.35 -3.83
N CYS A 16 -1.80 16.46 -2.89
CA CYS A 16 -1.32 17.76 -2.39
C CYS A 16 0.12 18.09 -2.78
N GLY A 17 0.84 17.21 -3.46
CA GLY A 17 2.22 17.43 -3.90
C GLY A 17 3.29 17.36 -2.81
N LYS A 18 2.92 17.26 -1.53
CA LYS A 18 3.89 17.19 -0.41
C LYS A 18 4.80 15.96 -0.51
N SER A 19 6.09 16.14 -0.23
CA SER A 19 7.03 15.03 -0.08
C SER A 19 6.62 14.08 1.05
N ILE A 20 6.61 12.79 0.76
CA ILE A 20 6.32 11.70 1.69
C ILE A 20 7.34 10.58 1.53
N ARG A 21 7.52 9.81 2.60
CA ARG A 21 8.31 8.57 2.58
C ARG A 21 7.37 7.38 2.55
N THR A 22 7.64 6.43 1.67
CA THR A 22 6.86 5.20 1.53
C THR A 22 7.78 4.02 1.20
N LEU A 23 7.24 2.81 1.16
CA LEU A 23 8.00 1.61 0.78
C LEU A 23 8.04 1.46 -0.74
N SER A 24 9.16 0.93 -1.28
CA SER A 24 9.30 0.63 -2.71
C SER A 24 8.32 -0.45 -3.20
N HIS A 25 7.90 -1.36 -2.31
CA HIS A 25 6.98 -2.47 -2.58
C HIS A 25 6.04 -2.72 -1.39
N THR A 26 4.99 -3.50 -1.60
CA THR A 26 4.07 -3.92 -0.52
C THR A 26 4.71 -5.02 0.33
N ILE A 27 4.55 -4.96 1.66
CA ILE A 27 5.10 -5.99 2.57
C ILE A 27 4.27 -7.28 2.48
N ILE A 28 2.95 -7.15 2.38
CA ILE A 28 2.01 -8.26 2.46
C ILE A 28 1.36 -8.65 1.13
N GLY A 29 1.78 -8.05 0.00
CA GLY A 29 1.15 -8.30 -1.31
C GLY A 29 -0.18 -7.57 -1.49
N ALA A 30 -0.35 -6.41 -0.85
CA ALA A 30 -1.53 -5.57 -1.00
C ALA A 30 -1.40 -4.64 -2.22
N ASP A 31 -1.11 -5.22 -3.39
CA ASP A 31 -0.73 -4.45 -4.58
C ASP A 31 -1.90 -3.59 -5.09
N ASP A 32 -3.13 -4.08 -5.01
CA ASP A 32 -4.35 -3.31 -5.33
C ASP A 32 -4.48 -2.05 -4.42
N ALA A 33 -4.18 -2.20 -3.13
CA ALA A 33 -4.24 -1.09 -2.17
C ALA A 33 -3.14 -0.05 -2.48
N ARG A 34 -1.96 -0.53 -2.90
CA ARG A 34 -0.87 0.34 -3.36
C ARG A 34 -1.21 1.04 -4.67
N GLU A 35 -1.85 0.38 -5.62
CA GLU A 35 -2.27 1.02 -6.87
C GLU A 35 -3.27 2.15 -6.59
N LYS A 36 -4.27 1.85 -5.75
CA LYS A 36 -5.34 2.79 -5.43
C LYS A 36 -4.88 3.94 -4.54
N PHE A 37 -4.26 3.64 -3.41
CA PHE A 37 -3.92 4.63 -2.37
C PHE A 37 -2.43 4.95 -2.27
N GLY A 38 -1.59 4.29 -3.05
CA GLY A 38 -0.16 4.55 -3.09
C GLY A 38 0.14 6.00 -3.46
N SER A 39 1.18 6.51 -2.83
CA SER A 39 1.60 7.91 -2.94
C SER A 39 0.50 8.91 -2.56
N ILE A 40 -0.40 8.59 -1.63
CA ILE A 40 -1.31 9.57 -1.00
C ILE A 40 -0.91 9.70 0.48
N CYS A 41 -0.71 10.93 0.94
CA CYS A 41 -0.35 11.17 2.34
C CYS A 41 -1.56 11.04 3.27
N GLY A 42 -1.32 10.73 4.55
CA GLY A 42 -2.39 10.60 5.55
C GLY A 42 -3.28 11.85 5.71
N GLY A 43 -2.77 13.06 5.43
CA GLY A 43 -3.58 14.28 5.44
C GLY A 43 -4.53 14.44 4.23
N CYS A 44 -4.38 13.61 3.20
CA CYS A 44 -5.22 13.63 2.01
C CYS A 44 -6.12 12.39 1.90
N ILE A 45 -5.91 11.38 2.74
CA ILE A 45 -6.81 10.22 2.86
C ILE A 45 -8.03 10.68 3.66
N THR A 46 -9.23 10.41 3.15
CA THR A 46 -10.46 10.64 3.91
C THR A 46 -10.73 9.47 4.87
N PRO A 47 -11.60 9.65 5.89
CA PRO A 47 -11.97 8.55 6.78
C PRO A 47 -12.56 7.34 6.04
N GLU A 48 -13.35 7.57 4.99
CA GLU A 48 -13.96 6.50 4.19
C GLU A 48 -12.91 5.72 3.41
N GLU A 49 -11.92 6.41 2.86
CA GLU A 49 -10.79 5.81 2.15
C GLU A 49 -9.85 5.06 3.09
N ASP A 50 -9.67 5.56 4.33
CA ASP A 50 -8.87 4.87 5.35
C ASP A 50 -9.52 3.55 5.77
N ASN A 51 -10.85 3.54 5.91
CA ASN A 51 -11.61 2.30 6.14
C ASN A 51 -11.45 1.33 4.96
N GLU A 52 -11.60 1.79 3.72
CA GLU A 52 -11.41 0.95 2.55
C GLU A 52 -9.98 0.40 2.46
N LEU A 53 -8.98 1.24 2.68
CA LEU A 53 -7.57 0.84 2.73
C LEU A 53 -7.35 -0.24 3.79
N THR A 54 -7.94 -0.08 4.98
CA THR A 54 -7.85 -1.06 6.08
C THR A 54 -8.43 -2.41 5.68
N GLU A 55 -9.62 -2.44 5.09
CA GLU A 55 -10.25 -3.68 4.60
C GLU A 55 -9.39 -4.38 3.53
N MET A 56 -8.83 -3.63 2.58
CA MET A 56 -7.94 -4.18 1.56
C MET A 56 -6.66 -4.78 2.16
N LEU A 57 -6.07 -4.11 3.17
CA LEU A 57 -4.90 -4.60 3.88
C LEU A 57 -5.20 -5.87 4.69
N LEU A 58 -6.35 -5.92 5.38
CA LEU A 58 -6.80 -7.11 6.10
C LEU A 58 -7.00 -8.29 5.15
N ALA A 59 -7.67 -8.07 4.01
CA ALA A 59 -7.85 -9.11 3.00
C ALA A 59 -6.50 -9.64 2.47
N ALA A 60 -5.53 -8.76 2.22
CA ALA A 60 -4.18 -9.15 1.80
C ALA A 60 -3.43 -9.94 2.89
N ALA A 61 -3.56 -9.51 4.16
CA ALA A 61 -2.96 -10.20 5.29
C ALA A 61 -3.53 -11.62 5.46
N VAL A 62 -4.84 -11.77 5.38
CA VAL A 62 -5.52 -13.09 5.42
C VAL A 62 -5.01 -13.99 4.30
N ARG A 63 -5.00 -13.51 3.05
CA ARG A 63 -4.47 -14.30 1.91
C ARG A 63 -3.04 -14.78 2.16
N ARG A 64 -2.18 -13.90 2.69
CA ARG A 64 -0.78 -14.23 3.02
C ARG A 64 -0.67 -15.27 4.13
N MET A 65 -1.49 -15.19 5.17
CA MET A 65 -1.49 -16.18 6.27
C MET A 65 -2.05 -17.53 5.84
N SER A 66 -3.07 -17.54 4.98
CA SER A 66 -3.71 -18.77 4.49
C SER A 66 -2.85 -19.57 3.50
N GLY A 67 -1.65 -19.08 3.13
CA GLY A 67 -0.80 -19.74 2.14
C GLY A 67 -1.40 -19.76 0.72
N ALA A 68 -2.51 -19.03 0.50
CA ALA A 68 -3.15 -18.87 -0.78
C ALA A 68 -2.27 -17.99 -1.67
N THR A 69 -1.23 -18.61 -2.21
CA THR A 69 -0.43 -18.07 -3.30
C THR A 69 -1.32 -18.15 -4.52
N LEU A 70 -2.01 -17.06 -4.88
CA LEU A 70 -2.62 -16.97 -6.20
C LEU A 70 -1.46 -17.06 -7.21
N GLN A 71 -1.50 -18.13 -8.00
CA GLN A 71 -0.61 -18.39 -9.13
C GLN A 71 -0.72 -17.29 -10.18
#